data_AF-A0A2L0UGS4-F1
#
_entry.id   AF-A0A2L0UGS4-F1
#
_cell.length_a   1.000
_cell.length_b   1.000
_cell.length_c   1.000
_cell.angle_alpha   90.00
_cell.angle_beta   90.00
_cell.angle_gamma   90.00
#
_symmetry.space_group_name_H-M   'P 1'
#
loop_
_entity.id
_entity.type
_entity.pdbx_description
1 polymer ?
#
loop_
_entity_poly.entity_id
_entity_poly.type
_entity_poly.pdbx_seq_one_letter_code
_entity_poly.pdbx_strand_id
1 'polypeptide(L)'
;PAVPFAEDHHHASYDAAAVNAFWRQLIQAERVLTRFRAEFLGKVSPVHFFWGAMDLACTRFTGRPAPIHPGGAPNCADWVMQEGYSHELSSCGFWPGGGEEGAFYSYAYPEPEGYRDAVIDVDGAYYSTEFRQFLLPYEAVRTSEDPDATLLRFLRATYRAAAAAGGWDPDLLIDPHRLDRHAR
;
A
#
# COMPACT_ATOMS: atom_id res chain seq x y z
N PRO A 1 -5.73 -22.16 16.64
CA PRO A 1 -6.65 -21.03 16.96
C PRO A 1 -5.88 -19.91 17.68
N ALA A 2 -6.19 -18.65 17.36
CA ALA A 2 -5.61 -17.50 18.06
C ALA A 2 -6.16 -17.40 19.50
N VAL A 3 -5.34 -16.88 20.43
CA VAL A 3 -5.78 -16.60 21.80
C VAL A 3 -6.61 -15.30 21.79
N PRO A 4 -7.77 -15.22 22.44
CA PRO A 4 -8.51 -13.97 22.55
C PRO A 4 -7.65 -12.86 23.14
N PHE A 5 -7.72 -11.65 22.57
CA PHE A 5 -6.85 -10.53 22.98
C PHE A 5 -6.87 -10.26 24.49
N ALA A 6 -8.03 -10.36 25.14
CA ALA A 6 -8.17 -10.15 26.58
C ALA A 6 -7.56 -11.27 27.45
N GLU A 7 -7.27 -12.43 26.86
CA GLU A 7 -6.72 -13.61 27.52
C GLU A 7 -5.24 -13.85 27.17
N ASP A 8 -4.70 -13.11 26.20
CA ASP A 8 -3.31 -13.25 25.76
C ASP A 8 -2.35 -12.52 26.71
N HIS A 9 -1.96 -13.23 27.76
CA HIS A 9 -0.91 -12.79 28.68
C HIS A 9 0.47 -13.33 28.32
N HIS A 10 0.59 -14.16 27.27
CA HIS A 10 1.85 -14.76 26.86
C HIS A 10 2.70 -13.79 26.03
N HIS A 11 2.08 -13.04 25.12
CA HIS A 11 2.78 -12.08 24.25
C HIS A 11 2.87 -10.68 24.88
N ALA A 12 3.46 -10.60 26.08
CA ALA A 12 3.53 -9.38 26.88
C ALA A 12 4.94 -8.73 26.89
N SER A 13 5.82 -9.09 25.95
CA SER A 13 7.14 -8.46 25.82
C SER A 13 7.03 -7.06 25.21
N TYR A 14 7.83 -6.13 25.73
CA TYR A 14 7.91 -4.76 25.22
C TYR A 14 9.37 -4.35 25.05
N ASP A 15 9.77 -4.17 23.80
CA ASP A 15 11.04 -3.53 23.44
C ASP A 15 10.76 -2.08 23.05
N ALA A 16 11.14 -1.15 23.93
CA ALA A 16 10.93 0.27 23.72
C ALA A 16 11.63 0.82 22.48
N ALA A 17 12.81 0.29 22.14
CA ALA A 17 13.59 0.73 21.00
C ALA A 17 12.95 0.26 19.70
N ALA A 18 12.53 -1.01 19.64
CA ALA A 18 11.82 -1.57 18.48
C ALA A 18 10.48 -0.84 18.24
N VAL A 19 9.70 -0.59 19.29
CA VAL A 19 8.43 0.14 19.18
C VAL A 19 8.65 1.58 18.72
N ASN A 20 9.68 2.26 19.21
CA ASN A 20 10.01 3.61 18.74
C ASN A 20 10.45 3.63 17.27
N ALA A 21 11.24 2.64 16.84
CA ALA A 21 11.67 2.50 15.45
C ALA A 21 10.45 2.29 14.54
N PHE A 22 9.58 1.34 14.89
CA PHE A 22 8.35 1.07 14.14
C PHE A 22 7.45 2.31 14.05
N TRP A 23 7.22 3.02 15.15
CA TRP A 23 6.44 4.25 15.14
C TRP A 23 7.03 5.32 14.21
N ARG A 24 8.36 5.47 14.16
CA ARG A 24 9.03 6.39 13.22
C ARG A 24 8.89 5.94 11.77
N GLN A 25 8.98 4.63 11.49
CA GLN A 25 8.72 4.08 10.15
C GLN A 25 7.30 4.43 9.70
N LEU A 26 6.29 4.23 10.57
CA LEU A 26 4.89 4.55 10.28
C LEU A 26 4.71 6.04 9.95
N ILE A 27 5.29 6.95 10.74
CA ILE A 27 5.18 8.39 10.48
C ILE A 27 5.80 8.77 9.13
N GLN A 28 6.98 8.25 8.81
CA GLN A 28 7.64 8.58 7.55
C GLN A 28 6.89 8.00 6.35
N ALA A 29 6.41 6.75 6.45
CA ALA A 29 5.60 6.11 5.43
C ALA A 29 4.28 6.86 5.20
N GLU A 30 3.57 7.23 6.28
CA GLU A 30 2.30 7.98 6.21
C GLU A 30 2.49 9.30 5.47
N ARG A 31 3.54 10.06 5.77
CA ARG A 31 3.79 11.37 5.12
C ARG A 31 3.90 11.25 3.60
N VAL A 32 4.55 10.19 3.11
CA VAL A 32 4.73 9.96 1.67
C VAL A 32 3.45 9.38 1.05
N LEU A 33 2.78 8.43 1.72
CA LEU A 33 1.49 7.88 1.28
C LEU A 33 0.42 8.98 1.20
N THR A 34 0.43 9.96 2.10
CA THR A 34 -0.48 11.11 2.09
C THR A 34 -0.21 12.04 0.90
N ARG A 35 1.06 12.25 0.52
CA ARG A 35 1.40 12.96 -0.73
C ARG A 35 0.89 12.21 -1.95
N PHE A 36 1.19 10.92 -2.05
CA PHE A 36 0.68 10.07 -3.12
C PHE A 36 -0.85 10.11 -3.18
N ARG A 37 -1.53 9.98 -2.05
CA ARG A 37 -3.00 10.07 -1.95
C ARG A 37 -3.55 11.36 -2.55
N ALA A 38 -2.91 12.49 -2.29
CA ALA A 38 -3.37 13.81 -2.74
C ALA A 38 -3.31 14.01 -4.28
N GLU A 39 -2.60 13.13 -5.01
CA GLU A 39 -2.49 13.17 -6.47
C GLU A 39 -3.71 12.56 -7.19
N PHE A 40 -4.72 12.07 -6.46
CA PHE A 40 -5.88 11.37 -7.02
C PHE A 40 -7.19 12.12 -6.80
N LEU A 41 -7.98 12.28 -7.86
CA LEU A 41 -9.29 12.96 -7.83
C LEU A 41 -10.47 12.05 -7.49
N GLY A 42 -10.33 10.73 -7.69
CA GLY A 42 -11.40 9.78 -7.44
C GLY A 42 -11.59 9.41 -5.97
N LYS A 43 -12.41 8.39 -5.71
CA LYS A 43 -12.57 7.81 -4.37
C LYS A 43 -11.23 7.22 -3.92
N VAL A 44 -10.74 7.68 -2.77
CA VAL A 44 -9.50 7.20 -2.16
C VAL A 44 -9.66 7.15 -0.64
N SER A 45 -9.13 6.10 -0.02
CA SER A 45 -9.13 5.99 1.45
C SER A 45 -8.22 7.04 2.09
N PRO A 46 -8.40 7.35 3.38
CA PRO A 46 -7.28 7.81 4.22
C PRO A 46 -6.11 6.81 4.19
N VAL A 47 -4.95 7.23 4.71
CA VAL A 47 -3.90 6.28 5.08
C VAL A 47 -4.36 5.60 6.38
N HIS A 48 -4.80 4.34 6.27
CA HIS A 48 -5.30 3.56 7.40
C HIS A 48 -4.17 2.77 8.05
N PHE A 49 -4.30 2.54 9.36
CA PHE A 49 -3.53 1.52 10.06
C PHE A 49 -4.45 0.32 10.36
N PHE A 50 -4.09 -0.87 9.87
CA PHE A 50 -4.87 -2.08 10.06
C PHE A 50 -4.27 -2.95 11.17
N TRP A 51 -5.03 -3.13 12.26
CA TRP A 51 -4.59 -3.93 13.41
C TRP A 51 -4.40 -5.42 13.12
N GLY A 52 -5.02 -5.94 12.07
CA GLY A 52 -4.93 -7.37 11.72
C GLY A 52 -3.57 -7.76 11.15
N ALA A 53 -3.00 -6.94 10.28
CA ALA A 53 -1.69 -7.17 9.65
C ALA A 53 -0.60 -6.19 10.13
N MET A 54 -0.96 -5.24 11.00
CA MET A 54 -0.09 -4.19 11.55
C MET A 54 0.57 -3.34 10.46
N ASP A 55 -0.16 -3.07 9.37
CA ASP A 55 0.31 -2.36 8.20
C ASP A 55 -0.43 -1.04 7.97
N LEU A 56 0.22 -0.15 7.21
CA LEU A 56 -0.44 1.02 6.63
C LEU A 56 -0.98 0.66 5.26
N ALA A 57 -2.15 1.19 4.90
CA ALA A 57 -2.67 1.10 3.54
C ALA A 57 -3.36 2.38 3.06
N CYS A 58 -3.22 2.64 1.76
CA CYS A 58 -3.92 3.67 1.01
C CYS A 58 -4.45 3.07 -0.28
N THR A 59 -5.76 3.16 -0.50
CA THR A 59 -6.46 2.49 -1.60
C THR A 59 -7.20 3.49 -2.47
N ARG A 60 -6.93 3.44 -3.77
CA ARG A 60 -7.64 4.19 -4.82
C ARG A 60 -8.63 3.27 -5.52
N PHE A 61 -9.77 3.81 -5.95
CA PHE A 61 -10.84 3.03 -6.58
C PHE A 61 -11.23 3.61 -7.94
N THR A 62 -11.58 2.75 -8.89
CA THR A 62 -12.14 3.18 -10.19
C THR A 62 -13.61 3.59 -10.10
N GLY A 63 -14.33 3.05 -9.12
CA GLY A 63 -15.79 3.13 -9.04
C GLY A 63 -16.53 2.03 -9.83
N ARG A 64 -15.82 1.18 -10.58
CA ARG A 64 -16.40 -0.01 -11.22
C ARG A 64 -16.48 -1.17 -10.21
N PRO A 65 -17.51 -2.03 -10.28
CA PRO A 65 -17.61 -3.20 -9.42
C PRO A 65 -16.50 -4.22 -9.76
N ALA A 66 -16.04 -4.94 -8.75
CA ALA A 66 -15.09 -6.05 -8.90
C ALA A 66 -15.81 -7.41 -8.73
N PRO A 67 -15.22 -8.52 -9.21
CA PRO A 67 -15.66 -9.86 -8.81
C PRO A 67 -15.64 -10.04 -7.29
N ILE A 68 -16.47 -10.96 -6.78
CA ILE A 68 -16.52 -11.28 -5.35
C ILE A 68 -15.16 -11.81 -4.88
N HIS A 69 -14.60 -11.20 -3.83
CA HIS A 69 -13.33 -11.65 -3.24
C HIS A 69 -13.45 -13.08 -2.69
N PRO A 70 -12.49 -13.98 -2.96
CA PRO A 70 -12.56 -15.38 -2.52
C PRO A 70 -12.46 -15.58 -1.00
N GLY A 71 -12.37 -14.51 -0.21
CA GLY A 71 -12.10 -14.59 1.23
C GLY A 71 -10.73 -15.21 1.56
N GLY A 72 -10.66 -15.91 2.70
CA GLY A 72 -9.49 -16.72 3.08
C GLY A 72 -8.38 -16.01 3.85
N ALA A 73 -8.57 -14.73 4.20
CA ALA A 73 -7.63 -14.02 5.07
C ALA A 73 -7.66 -14.62 6.50
N PRO A 74 -6.51 -14.92 7.13
CA PRO A 74 -6.48 -15.55 8.46
C PRO A 74 -7.23 -14.73 9.51
N ASN A 75 -8.08 -15.41 10.30
CA ASN A 75 -8.88 -14.78 11.37
C ASN A 75 -9.77 -13.61 10.90
N CYS A 76 -10.10 -13.55 9.61
CA CYS A 76 -10.98 -12.55 9.01
C CYS A 76 -12.15 -13.27 8.33
N ALA A 77 -13.38 -12.86 8.65
CA ALA A 77 -14.55 -13.45 8.01
C ALA A 77 -14.62 -13.03 6.53
N ASP A 78 -14.94 -13.97 5.63
CA ASP A 78 -14.90 -13.73 4.18
C ASP A 78 -15.72 -12.53 3.74
N TRP A 79 -16.88 -12.28 4.37
CA TRP A 79 -17.74 -11.14 4.05
C TRP A 79 -17.05 -9.78 4.26
N VAL A 80 -16.08 -9.69 5.18
CA VAL A 80 -15.28 -8.47 5.40
C VAL A 80 -14.42 -8.19 4.16
N MET A 81 -13.79 -9.24 3.61
CA MET A 81 -13.00 -9.11 2.38
C MET A 81 -13.90 -8.84 1.19
N GLN A 82 -15.06 -9.49 1.09
CA GLN A 82 -16.00 -9.25 -0.01
C GLN A 82 -16.52 -7.81 -0.03
N GLU A 83 -16.84 -7.24 1.13
CA GLU A 83 -17.26 -5.84 1.24
C GLU A 83 -16.11 -4.86 0.94
N GLY A 84 -14.94 -5.10 1.56
CA GLY A 84 -13.77 -4.23 1.41
C GLY A 84 -13.20 -4.19 -0.02
N TYR A 85 -13.40 -5.26 -0.79
CA TYR A 85 -12.92 -5.43 -2.16
C TYR A 85 -14.07 -5.45 -3.18
N SER A 86 -15.19 -4.81 -2.86
CA SER A 86 -16.40 -4.78 -3.72
C SER A 86 -16.21 -4.04 -5.05
N HIS A 87 -15.20 -3.18 -5.16
CA HIS A 87 -14.90 -2.35 -6.33
C HIS A 87 -13.46 -2.53 -6.78
N GLU A 88 -13.21 -2.31 -8.07
CA GLU A 88 -11.84 -2.38 -8.59
C GLU A 88 -10.97 -1.32 -7.90
N LEU A 89 -9.78 -1.74 -7.51
CA LEU A 89 -8.90 -0.94 -6.68
C LEU A 89 -7.43 -1.14 -7.01
N SER A 90 -6.65 -0.15 -6.59
CA SER A 90 -5.20 -0.20 -6.48
C SER A 90 -4.87 0.21 -5.05
N SER A 91 -4.26 -0.70 -4.31
CA SER A 91 -3.88 -0.50 -2.92
C SER A 91 -2.37 -0.52 -2.78
N CYS A 92 -1.87 0.25 -1.84
CA CYS A 92 -0.45 0.32 -1.52
C CYS A 92 -0.26 0.65 -0.05
N GLY A 93 0.92 0.34 0.49
CA GLY A 93 1.10 0.42 1.93
C GLY A 93 2.51 0.15 2.41
N PHE A 94 2.67 0.12 3.73
CA PHE A 94 3.89 -0.30 4.42
C PHE A 94 3.55 -1.44 5.36
N TRP A 95 4.23 -2.57 5.21
CA TRP A 95 4.04 -3.76 6.03
C TRP A 95 5.36 -4.12 6.74
N PRO A 96 5.41 -4.08 8.09
CA PRO A 96 6.63 -4.41 8.83
C PRO A 96 7.05 -5.88 8.66
N GLY A 97 6.13 -6.78 8.28
CA GLY A 97 6.42 -8.19 8.04
C GLY A 97 6.93 -8.53 6.64
N GLY A 98 7.10 -7.53 5.76
CA GLY A 98 7.49 -7.74 4.36
C GLY A 98 8.98 -8.04 4.12
N GLY A 99 9.78 -8.12 5.18
CA GLY A 99 11.23 -8.31 5.15
C GLY A 99 11.84 -8.14 6.54
N GLU A 100 13.17 -8.04 6.63
CA GLU A 100 13.87 -7.86 7.92
C GLU A 100 13.51 -6.51 8.58
N GLU A 101 13.46 -5.43 7.80
CA GLU A 101 13.04 -4.10 8.27
C GLU A 101 11.62 -3.70 7.78
N GLY A 102 10.93 -4.61 7.08
CA GLY A 102 9.64 -4.40 6.43
C GLY A 102 9.74 -4.04 4.95
N ALA A 103 8.58 -3.84 4.31
CA ALA A 103 8.52 -3.49 2.89
C ALA A 103 7.33 -2.57 2.58
N PHE A 104 7.50 -1.74 1.56
CA PHE A 104 6.38 -1.11 0.88
C PHE A 104 5.78 -2.08 -0.12
N TYR A 105 4.46 -2.05 -0.27
CA TYR A 105 3.76 -2.94 -1.18
C TYR A 105 2.78 -2.18 -2.08
N SER A 106 2.45 -2.79 -3.22
CA SER A 106 1.37 -2.32 -4.08
C SER A 106 0.73 -3.46 -4.87
N TYR A 107 -0.60 -3.52 -4.89
CA TYR A 107 -1.38 -4.49 -5.66
C TYR A 107 -2.62 -3.86 -6.28
N ALA A 108 -3.25 -4.59 -7.19
CA ALA A 108 -4.55 -4.25 -7.77
C ALA A 108 -5.53 -5.41 -7.58
N TYR A 109 -6.81 -5.09 -7.39
CA TYR A 109 -7.87 -6.09 -7.32
C TYR A 109 -9.08 -5.69 -8.20
N PRO A 110 -9.58 -6.59 -9.08
CA PRO A 110 -8.88 -7.80 -9.51
C PRO A 110 -7.54 -7.42 -10.15
N GLU A 111 -6.56 -8.33 -10.12
CA GLU A 111 -5.28 -8.08 -10.78
C GLU A 111 -5.50 -7.98 -12.30
N PRO A 112 -5.21 -6.83 -12.94
CA PRO A 112 -5.36 -6.69 -14.39
C PRO A 112 -4.32 -7.53 -15.16
N GLU A 113 -4.68 -7.98 -16.35
CA GLU A 113 -3.76 -8.70 -17.23
C GLU A 113 -2.54 -7.83 -17.58
N GLY A 114 -1.34 -8.41 -17.49
CA GLY A 114 -0.07 -7.70 -17.72
C GLY A 114 0.43 -6.85 -16.53
N TYR A 115 -0.35 -6.70 -15.45
CA TYR A 115 0.09 -5.92 -14.27
C TYR A 115 1.36 -6.48 -13.64
N ARG A 116 1.39 -7.80 -13.43
CA ARG A 116 2.53 -8.51 -12.81
C ARG A 116 3.82 -8.46 -13.61
N ASP A 117 3.71 -8.21 -14.92
CA ASP A 117 4.84 -8.18 -15.85
C ASP A 117 5.33 -6.74 -16.09
N ALA A 118 4.71 -5.74 -15.46
CA ALA A 118 5.08 -4.35 -15.61
C ALA A 118 6.50 -4.08 -15.08
N VAL A 119 7.28 -3.35 -15.87
CA VAL A 119 8.63 -2.92 -15.48
C VAL A 119 8.51 -1.75 -14.51
N ILE A 120 8.96 -1.95 -13.27
CA ILE A 120 9.04 -0.92 -12.24
C ILE A 120 10.50 -0.47 -12.12
N ASP A 121 10.82 0.69 -12.70
CA ASP A 121 12.17 1.26 -12.71
C ASP A 121 12.52 1.93 -11.37
N VAL A 122 12.51 1.11 -10.31
CA VAL A 122 12.94 1.47 -8.96
C VAL A 122 13.85 0.36 -8.45
N ASP A 123 15.08 0.74 -8.09
CA ASP A 123 16.05 -0.21 -7.58
C ASP A 123 15.51 -0.95 -6.34
N GLY A 124 15.68 -2.27 -6.33
CA GLY A 124 15.12 -3.17 -5.31
C GLY A 124 13.62 -3.46 -5.42
N ALA A 125 12.86 -2.82 -6.32
CA ALA A 125 11.45 -3.15 -6.51
C ALA A 125 11.29 -4.44 -7.34
N TYR A 126 10.36 -5.31 -6.94
CA TYR A 126 10.07 -6.56 -7.64
C TYR A 126 8.62 -7.00 -7.45
N TYR A 127 8.12 -7.86 -8.33
CA TYR A 127 6.82 -8.52 -8.13
C TYR A 127 6.99 -9.82 -7.35
N SER A 128 6.30 -9.97 -6.23
CA SER A 128 6.22 -11.24 -5.49
C SER A 128 5.06 -12.08 -6.01
N THR A 129 5.37 -13.25 -6.57
CA THR A 129 4.35 -14.22 -6.99
C THR A 129 3.64 -14.87 -5.82
N GLU A 130 4.31 -14.99 -4.68
CA GLU A 130 3.74 -15.53 -3.43
C GLU A 130 2.66 -14.60 -2.88
N PHE A 131 2.96 -13.30 -2.75
CA PHE A 131 2.04 -12.32 -2.21
C PHE A 131 1.15 -11.67 -3.28
N ARG A 132 1.42 -11.94 -4.57
CA ARG A 132 0.71 -11.39 -5.73
C ARG A 132 0.66 -9.86 -5.73
N GLN A 133 1.81 -9.25 -5.43
CA GLN A 133 1.94 -7.81 -5.29
C GLN A 133 3.38 -7.37 -5.58
N PHE A 134 3.54 -6.11 -5.98
CA PHE A 134 4.85 -5.49 -6.00
C PHE A 134 5.32 -5.19 -4.57
N LEU A 135 6.61 -5.41 -4.33
CA LEU A 135 7.31 -5.13 -3.08
C LEU A 135 8.51 -4.23 -3.35
N LEU A 136 8.79 -3.35 -2.40
CA LEU A 136 10.01 -2.57 -2.32
C LEU A 136 10.51 -2.61 -0.87
N PRO A 137 11.68 -3.22 -0.60
CA PRO A 137 12.20 -3.32 0.76
C PRO A 137 12.38 -1.95 1.42
N TYR A 138 12.09 -1.87 2.71
CA TYR A 138 12.18 -0.62 3.46
C TYR A 138 13.60 -0.05 3.47
N GLU A 139 14.60 -0.92 3.63
CA GLU A 139 16.01 -0.57 3.63
C GLU A 139 16.44 0.10 2.33
N ALA A 140 15.97 -0.41 1.17
CA ALA A 140 16.26 0.17 -0.14
C ALA A 140 15.78 1.63 -0.24
N VAL A 141 14.64 1.93 0.37
CA VAL A 141 14.12 3.30 0.47
C VAL A 141 14.94 4.13 1.46
N ARG A 142 15.14 3.62 2.68
CA ARG A 142 15.81 4.35 3.78
C ARG A 142 17.26 4.71 3.46
N THR A 143 17.96 3.90 2.69
CA THR A 143 19.37 4.15 2.33
C THR A 143 19.55 4.82 0.97
N SER A 144 18.46 5.08 0.24
CA SER A 144 18.50 5.85 -1.00
C SER A 144 18.89 7.32 -0.76
N GLU A 145 19.42 7.99 -1.79
CA GLU A 145 19.80 9.41 -1.73
C GLU A 145 18.62 10.32 -1.38
N ASP A 146 17.42 9.99 -1.88
CA ASP A 146 16.16 10.67 -1.58
C ASP A 146 15.05 9.64 -1.30
N PRO A 147 14.84 9.27 -0.03
CA PRO A 147 13.84 8.27 0.38
C PRO A 147 12.41 8.62 -0.03
N ASP A 148 12.03 9.90 0.08
CA ASP A 148 10.69 10.36 -0.30
C ASP A 148 10.46 10.18 -1.80
N ALA A 149 11.44 10.59 -2.62
CA ALA A 149 11.35 10.47 -4.08
C ALA A 149 11.40 9.01 -4.54
N THR A 150 12.21 8.18 -3.92
CA THR A 150 12.29 6.74 -4.20
C THR A 150 10.96 6.05 -3.96
N LEU A 151 10.34 6.28 -2.80
CA LEU A 151 9.04 5.70 -2.49
C LEU A 151 7.93 6.24 -3.41
N LEU A 152 7.88 7.56 -3.67
CA LEU A 152 6.90 8.13 -4.60
C LEU A 152 7.04 7.55 -6.01
N ARG A 153 8.27 7.33 -6.49
CA ARG A 153 8.50 6.68 -7.79
C ARG A 153 7.89 5.29 -7.83
N PHE A 154 8.10 4.49 -6.79
CA PHE A 154 7.52 3.14 -6.68
C PHE A 154 5.98 3.19 -6.71
N LEU A 155 5.37 3.97 -5.81
CA LEU A 155 3.92 4.09 -5.70
C LEU A 155 3.28 4.58 -7.01
N ARG A 156 3.90 5.56 -7.67
CA ARG A 156 3.42 6.10 -8.96
C ARG A 156 3.60 5.09 -10.08
N ALA A 157 4.73 4.38 -10.14
CA ALA A 157 5.00 3.38 -11.18
C ALA A 157 4.03 2.21 -11.08
N THR A 158 3.83 1.65 -9.88
CA THR A 158 2.90 0.53 -9.68
C THR A 158 1.45 0.95 -9.90
N TYR A 159 1.06 2.17 -9.48
CA TYR A 159 -0.28 2.68 -9.80
C TYR A 159 -0.47 2.85 -11.31
N ARG A 160 0.49 3.43 -12.03
CA ARG A 160 0.40 3.61 -13.49
C ARG A 160 0.28 2.28 -14.20
N ALA A 161 1.02 1.26 -13.75
CA ALA A 161 0.90 -0.10 -14.28
C ALA A 161 -0.52 -0.64 -14.08
N ALA A 162 -1.09 -0.53 -12.87
CA ALA A 162 -2.45 -0.96 -12.58
C ALA A 162 -3.50 -0.19 -13.40
N ALA A 163 -3.36 1.13 -13.48
CA ALA A 163 -4.26 2.02 -14.18
C ALA A 163 -4.26 1.78 -15.70
N ALA A 164 -3.07 1.62 -16.29
CA ALA A 164 -2.93 1.34 -17.72
C ALA A 164 -3.49 -0.04 -18.08
N ALA A 165 -3.09 -1.08 -17.34
CA ALA A 165 -3.54 -2.45 -17.58
C ALA A 165 -5.05 -2.63 -17.31
N GLY A 166 -5.59 -1.92 -16.31
CA GLY A 166 -7.00 -1.95 -15.96
C GLY A 166 -7.88 -0.96 -16.72
N GLY A 167 -7.35 -0.16 -17.67
CA GLY A 167 -8.12 0.85 -18.40
C GLY A 167 -8.80 1.87 -17.48
N TRP A 168 -8.05 2.42 -16.51
CA TRP A 168 -8.54 3.47 -15.62
C TRP A 168 -8.51 4.81 -16.35
N ASP A 169 -9.40 5.72 -15.97
CA ASP A 169 -9.44 7.06 -16.53
C ASP A 169 -8.16 7.84 -16.14
N PRO A 170 -7.35 8.29 -17.12
CA PRO A 170 -6.13 9.03 -16.83
C PRO A 170 -6.39 10.39 -16.16
N ASP A 171 -7.59 10.97 -16.31
CA ASP A 171 -7.98 12.25 -15.71
C ASP A 171 -8.21 12.14 -14.20
N LEU A 172 -8.15 10.92 -13.63
CA LEU A 172 -8.15 10.70 -12.19
C LEU A 172 -6.85 11.14 -11.50
N LEU A 173 -5.76 11.35 -12.25
CA LEU A 173 -4.52 11.91 -11.73
C LEU A 173 -4.47 13.42 -11.91
N ILE A 174 -4.05 14.10 -10.85
CA ILE A 174 -3.78 15.54 -10.88
C ILE A 174 -2.32 15.84 -10.64
N ASP A 175 -1.80 16.80 -11.40
CA ASP A 175 -0.55 17.45 -11.07
C ASP A 175 -0.71 18.24 -9.76
N PRO A 176 0.02 17.88 -8.68
CA PRO A 176 -0.03 18.64 -7.43
C PRO A 176 0.52 20.06 -7.58
N HIS A 177 1.35 20.31 -8.60
CA HIS A 177 1.99 21.61 -8.88
C HIS A 177 1.20 22.50 -9.85
N ARG A 178 0.02 22.06 -10.31
CA ARG A 178 -0.79 22.81 -11.30
C ARG A 178 -1.18 24.23 -10.88
N LEU A 179 -1.11 24.52 -9.58
CA LEU A 179 -1.42 25.83 -9.01
C LEU A 179 -0.17 26.61 -8.58
N ASP A 180 1.05 26.10 -8.77
CA ASP A 180 2.29 26.77 -8.36
C ASP A 180 2.48 28.11 -9.06
N ARG A 181 1.92 28.27 -10.26
CA ARG A 181 1.82 29.56 -10.97
C ARG A 181 1.08 30.66 -10.18
N HIS A 182 0.32 30.29 -9.15
CA HIS A 182 -0.40 31.19 -8.26
C HIS A 182 0.23 31.30 -6.87
N ALA A 183 1.29 30.55 -6.59
CA ALA A 183 2.06 30.71 -5.36
C ALA A 183 2.69 32.10 -5.35
N ARG A 184 2.46 32.86 -4.28
CA ARG A 184 3.01 34.20 -4.06
C ARG A 184 4.36 34.12 -3.37
#